data_AF-A0A4Q0J074-F1
#
_entry.id   AF-A0A4Q0J074-F1
#
_cell.length_a   1.000
_cell.length_b   1.000
_cell.length_c   1.000
_cell.angle_alpha   90.00
_cell.angle_beta   90.00
_cell.angle_gamma   90.00
#
_symmetry.space_group_name_H-M   'P 1'
#
loop_
_entity.id
_entity.type
_entity.pdbx_description
1 polymer ?
#
loop_
_entity_poly.entity_id
_entity_poly.type
_entity_poly.pdbx_seq_one_letter_code
_entity_poly.pdbx_strand_id
1 'polypeptide(L)'
;MKRTADIDQILRPLKDTPFQAYLSNAVQVADILEWILSQVGTAEVWQTSFSISEEFLRRLFFICRANKVSRINLVLDHKATNKTLKLWAFITQVIERTYLADNHSKILLVRSEAGETVSVITSQNLTRGNRHESAFISTSPEIFANLYDQVNDLITNHSVPLHDLFAERLAAD
;
A
#
# COMPACT_ATOMS: atom_id res chain seq x y z
N MET A 1 -4.48 0.31 -19.19
CA MET A 1 -3.53 0.92 -20.16
C MET A 1 -2.34 1.39 -19.34
N LYS A 2 -1.18 0.70 -19.44
CA LYS A 2 0.03 1.03 -18.68
C LYS A 2 0.41 2.48 -19.02
N ARG A 3 0.57 3.34 -18.00
CA ARG A 3 1.26 4.60 -18.21
C ARG A 3 2.72 4.26 -18.49
N THR A 4 3.21 4.79 -19.60
CA THR A 4 4.47 4.47 -20.27
C THR A 4 5.64 5.31 -19.77
N ALA A 5 5.48 6.04 -18.66
CA ALA A 5 6.60 6.75 -18.06
C ALA A 5 7.47 5.74 -17.31
N ASP A 6 8.73 5.68 -17.70
CA ASP A 6 9.73 4.93 -16.96
C ASP A 6 9.92 5.57 -15.59
N ILE A 7 9.74 4.80 -14.52
CA ILE A 7 9.82 5.30 -13.14
C ILE A 7 11.23 5.85 -12.83
N ASP A 8 12.26 5.36 -13.53
CA ASP A 8 13.64 5.82 -13.39
C ASP A 8 13.87 7.23 -13.98
N GLN A 9 12.87 7.79 -14.69
CA GLN A 9 12.88 9.21 -15.08
C GLN A 9 12.39 10.14 -13.95
N ILE A 10 11.73 9.58 -12.93
CA ILE A 10 11.12 10.34 -11.82
C ILE A 10 11.89 10.10 -10.53
N LEU A 11 12.34 8.87 -10.30
CA LEU A 11 13.05 8.43 -9.11
C LEU A 11 14.47 7.98 -9.47
N ARG A 12 15.39 8.18 -8.54
CA ARG A 12 16.75 7.63 -8.58
C ARG A 12 16.83 6.40 -7.68
N PRO A 13 17.76 5.46 -7.91
CA PRO A 13 17.91 4.28 -7.07
C PRO A 13 18.04 4.62 -5.58
N LEU A 14 17.42 3.81 -4.72
CA LEU A 14 17.35 4.03 -3.27
C LEU A 14 18.73 4.13 -2.62
N LYS A 15 19.69 3.31 -3.08
CA LYS A 15 21.08 3.31 -2.61
C LYS A 15 21.80 4.64 -2.87
N ASP A 16 21.43 5.32 -3.95
CA ASP A 16 22.10 6.55 -4.41
C ASP A 16 21.37 7.80 -3.90
N THR A 17 20.06 7.69 -3.67
CA THR A 17 19.25 8.81 -3.18
C THR A 17 18.25 8.30 -2.13
N PRO A 18 18.66 8.26 -0.85
CA PRO A 18 17.86 7.68 0.23
C PRO A 18 16.64 8.53 0.62
N PHE A 19 16.61 9.81 0.24
CA PHE A 19 15.49 10.74 0.47
C PHE A 19 15.10 11.42 -0.82
N GLN A 20 13.86 11.22 -1.26
CA GLN A 20 13.38 11.72 -2.55
C GLN A 20 11.96 12.23 -2.44
N ALA A 21 11.65 13.29 -3.17
CA ALA A 21 10.29 13.78 -3.31
C ALA A 21 9.99 14.01 -4.79
N TYR A 22 8.76 13.73 -5.19
CA TYR A 22 8.29 14.07 -6.53
C TYR A 22 6.85 14.57 -6.50
N LEU A 23 6.46 15.28 -7.55
CA LEU A 23 5.08 15.64 -7.87
C LEU A 23 4.79 15.17 -9.29
N SER A 24 3.98 14.14 -9.46
CA SER A 24 3.76 13.51 -10.77
C SER A 24 2.38 12.88 -10.86
N ASN A 25 1.83 12.86 -12.07
CA ASN A 25 0.66 12.06 -12.41
C ASN A 25 1.03 10.79 -13.19
N ALA A 26 2.31 10.52 -13.41
CA ALA A 26 2.75 9.48 -14.34
C ALA A 26 2.84 8.10 -13.69
N VAL A 27 2.99 8.03 -12.37
CA VAL A 27 3.18 6.81 -11.59
C VAL A 27 2.01 6.53 -10.64
N GLN A 28 1.73 5.24 -10.43
CA GLN A 28 0.82 4.76 -9.40
C GLN A 28 1.62 4.18 -8.22
N VAL A 29 1.03 4.09 -7.04
CA VAL A 29 1.65 3.44 -5.86
C VAL A 29 2.12 2.00 -6.16
N ALA A 30 1.42 1.27 -7.04
CA ALA A 30 1.84 -0.06 -7.45
C ALA A 30 3.15 -0.06 -8.25
N ASP A 31 3.40 0.96 -9.10
CA ASP A 31 4.67 1.12 -9.81
C ASP A 31 5.81 1.38 -8.81
N ILE A 32 5.55 2.20 -7.79
CA ILE A 32 6.51 2.49 -6.71
C ILE A 32 6.83 1.21 -5.93
N LEU A 33 5.81 0.44 -5.56
CA LEU A 33 6.00 -0.82 -4.84
C LEU A 33 6.84 -1.81 -5.67
N GLU A 34 6.50 -2.04 -6.94
CA GLU A 34 7.28 -2.91 -7.82
C GLU A 34 8.73 -2.44 -7.96
N TRP A 35 8.95 -1.13 -8.06
CA TRP A 35 10.27 -0.52 -8.16
C TRP A 35 11.10 -0.68 -6.87
N ILE A 36 10.49 -0.51 -5.69
CA ILE A 36 11.15 -0.75 -4.40
C ILE A 36 11.54 -2.23 -4.30
N LEU A 37 10.60 -3.15 -4.53
CA LEU A 37 10.84 -4.60 -4.45
C LEU A 37 11.91 -5.08 -5.43
N SER A 38 12.08 -4.39 -6.56
CA SER A 38 13.14 -4.71 -7.52
C SER A 38 14.56 -4.42 -6.99
N GLN A 39 14.66 -3.54 -5.98
CA GLN A 39 15.92 -3.11 -5.36
C GLN A 39 16.20 -3.83 -4.05
N VAL A 40 15.16 -4.08 -3.23
CA VAL A 40 15.32 -4.65 -1.87
C VAL A 40 14.97 -6.14 -1.78
N GLY A 41 14.43 -6.73 -2.87
CA GLY A 41 14.01 -8.12 -2.91
C GLY A 41 12.67 -8.39 -2.22
N THR A 42 12.49 -9.63 -1.74
CA THR A 42 11.24 -10.05 -1.08
C THR A 42 11.04 -9.30 0.22
N ALA A 43 9.82 -8.78 0.43
CA ALA A 43 9.53 -7.92 1.57
C ALA A 43 8.13 -8.11 2.16
N GLU A 44 8.01 -7.71 3.42
CA GLU A 44 6.72 -7.46 4.05
C GLU A 44 6.31 -6.00 3.83
N VAL A 45 5.01 -5.78 3.61
CA VAL A 45 4.44 -4.48 3.27
C VAL A 45 3.34 -4.07 4.26
N TRP A 46 3.35 -2.81 4.67
CA TRP A 46 2.21 -2.15 5.32
C TRP A 46 1.75 -1.02 4.42
N GLN A 47 0.48 -1.06 4.04
CA GLN A 47 -0.13 -0.09 3.16
C GLN A 47 -1.33 0.52 3.87
N THR A 48 -1.39 1.85 3.94
CA THR A 48 -2.59 2.57 4.32
C THR A 48 -3.13 3.33 3.13
N SER A 49 -4.45 3.48 3.06
CA SER A 49 -5.10 4.38 2.11
C SER A 49 -6.50 4.74 2.55
N PHE A 50 -7.04 5.86 2.08
CA PHE A 50 -8.46 6.15 2.29
C PHE A 50 -9.34 5.22 1.45
N SER A 51 -8.92 4.89 0.23
CA SER A 51 -9.73 4.08 -0.69
C SER A 51 -8.87 3.22 -1.61
N ILE A 52 -9.48 2.15 -2.11
CA ILE A 52 -8.86 1.21 -3.05
C ILE A 52 -9.80 0.94 -4.23
N SER A 53 -9.23 0.74 -5.43
CA SER A 53 -9.98 0.32 -6.62
C SER A 53 -9.67 -1.12 -7.01
N GLU A 54 -10.58 -1.74 -7.76
CA GLU A 54 -10.38 -3.08 -8.33
C GLU A 54 -9.13 -3.17 -9.21
N GLU A 55 -8.87 -2.15 -10.03
CA GLU A 55 -7.69 -2.10 -10.90
C GLU A 55 -6.40 -2.19 -10.08
N PHE A 56 -6.33 -1.47 -8.96
CA PHE A 56 -5.17 -1.55 -8.07
C PHE A 56 -5.04 -2.93 -7.42
N LEU A 57 -6.14 -3.50 -6.94
CA LEU A 57 -6.15 -4.85 -6.36
C LEU A 57 -5.66 -5.91 -7.35
N ARG A 58 -6.05 -5.81 -8.63
CA ARG A 58 -5.56 -6.71 -9.68
C ARG A 58 -4.05 -6.60 -9.86
N ARG A 59 -3.50 -5.37 -9.85
CA ARG A 59 -2.04 -5.18 -9.91
C ARG A 59 -1.35 -5.82 -8.70
N LEU A 60 -1.88 -5.57 -7.51
CA LEU A 60 -1.31 -6.11 -6.28
C LEU A 60 -1.33 -7.64 -6.24
N PHE A 61 -2.41 -8.26 -6.74
CA PHE A 61 -2.49 -9.72 -6.90
C PHE A 61 -1.32 -10.27 -7.76
N PHE A 62 -0.98 -9.62 -8.86
CA PHE A 62 0.15 -10.05 -9.70
C PHE A 62 1.50 -9.83 -9.00
N ILE A 63 1.65 -8.76 -8.23
CA ILE A 63 2.85 -8.51 -7.42
C ILE A 63 3.04 -9.62 -6.38
N CYS A 64 1.97 -10.02 -5.67
CA CYS A 64 2.00 -11.13 -4.72
C CYS A 64 2.34 -12.46 -5.43
N ARG A 65 1.72 -12.74 -6.59
CA ARG A 65 1.96 -13.95 -7.38
C ARG A 65 3.39 -14.07 -7.90
N ALA A 66 4.09 -12.95 -8.08
CA ALA A 66 5.50 -12.94 -8.45
C ALA A 66 6.44 -13.32 -7.28
N ASN A 67 5.90 -13.68 -6.10
CA ASN A 67 6.62 -14.03 -4.87
C ASN A 67 7.61 -12.94 -4.42
N LYS A 68 7.34 -11.68 -4.75
CA LYS A 68 8.14 -10.53 -4.31
C LYS A 68 7.66 -9.94 -2.97
N VAL A 69 6.50 -10.37 -2.49
CA VAL A 69 5.93 -9.89 -1.24
C VAL A 69 5.61 -11.09 -0.36
N SER A 70 6.17 -11.13 0.84
CA SER A 70 5.94 -12.21 1.80
C SER A 70 4.61 -12.03 2.52
N ARG A 71 4.21 -10.78 2.80
CA ARG A 71 2.95 -10.43 3.47
C ARG A 71 2.55 -8.98 3.22
N ILE A 72 1.25 -8.72 3.15
CA ILE A 72 0.68 -7.37 3.04
C ILE A 72 -0.29 -7.15 4.20
N ASN A 73 -0.12 -6.05 4.92
CA ASN A 73 -1.05 -5.53 5.91
C ASN A 73 -1.68 -4.26 5.32
N LEU A 74 -2.99 -4.27 5.07
CA LEU A 74 -3.72 -3.18 4.43
C LEU A 74 -4.68 -2.50 5.42
N VAL A 75 -4.62 -1.18 5.54
CA VAL A 75 -5.58 -0.38 6.31
C VAL A 75 -6.36 0.54 5.37
N LEU A 76 -7.69 0.45 5.41
CA LEU A 76 -8.63 1.25 4.62
C LEU A 76 -9.60 2.03 5.50
N ASP A 77 -10.20 3.08 4.93
CA ASP A 77 -11.25 3.83 5.60
C ASP A 77 -12.60 3.07 5.61
N HIS A 78 -13.30 3.08 6.74
CA HIS A 78 -14.63 2.46 6.84
C HIS A 78 -15.65 3.04 5.84
N LYS A 79 -15.72 4.37 5.70
CA LYS A 79 -16.75 5.06 4.91
C LYS A 79 -16.53 4.84 3.42
N ALA A 80 -15.27 4.85 2.98
CA ALA A 80 -14.92 4.55 1.59
C ALA A 80 -15.24 3.09 1.23
N THR A 81 -15.00 2.17 2.17
CA THR A 81 -15.12 0.73 1.94
C THR A 81 -16.59 0.27 1.95
N ASN A 82 -17.47 0.93 2.70
CA ASN A 82 -18.92 0.69 2.68
C ASN A 82 -19.58 0.98 1.33
N LYS A 83 -19.04 1.94 0.56
CA LYS A 83 -19.53 2.23 -0.81
C LYS A 83 -19.13 1.15 -1.81
N THR A 84 -18.27 0.22 -1.39
CA THR A 84 -17.61 -0.74 -2.28
C THR A 84 -17.61 -2.15 -1.68
N LEU A 85 -18.73 -2.54 -1.03
CA LEU A 85 -18.97 -3.89 -0.48
C LEU A 85 -18.65 -5.01 -1.49
N LYS A 86 -18.94 -4.80 -2.77
CA LYS A 86 -18.61 -5.75 -3.84
C LYS A 86 -17.10 -6.05 -3.95
N LEU A 87 -16.23 -5.15 -3.49
CA LEU A 87 -14.78 -5.36 -3.44
C LEU A 87 -14.33 -6.16 -2.22
N TRP A 88 -15.13 -6.31 -1.17
CA TRP A 88 -14.68 -6.99 0.05
C TRP A 88 -14.27 -8.43 -0.23
N ALA A 89 -15.06 -9.15 -1.03
CA ALA A 89 -14.72 -10.50 -1.48
C ALA A 89 -13.39 -10.55 -2.24
N PHE A 90 -13.10 -9.55 -3.07
CA PHE A 90 -11.85 -9.53 -3.82
C PHE A 90 -10.66 -9.12 -2.95
N ILE A 91 -10.84 -8.15 -2.06
CA ILE A 91 -9.81 -7.73 -1.11
C ILE A 91 -9.41 -8.91 -0.22
N THR A 92 -10.38 -9.60 0.39
CA THR A 92 -10.12 -10.75 1.29
C THR A 92 -9.45 -11.92 0.58
N GLN A 93 -9.67 -12.09 -0.73
CA GLN A 93 -8.97 -13.12 -1.52
C GLN A 93 -7.53 -12.75 -1.89
N VAL A 94 -7.20 -11.46 -1.98
CA VAL A 94 -5.85 -11.00 -2.38
C VAL A 94 -4.98 -10.64 -1.17
N ILE A 95 -5.61 -10.10 -0.12
CA ILE A 95 -4.95 -9.55 1.07
C ILE A 95 -5.73 -10.01 2.30
N GLU A 96 -5.24 -11.08 2.90
CA GLU A 96 -5.82 -11.66 4.12
C GLU A 96 -5.89 -10.64 5.27
N ARG A 97 -4.82 -9.86 5.45
CA ARG A 97 -4.68 -8.90 6.55
C ARG A 97 -5.15 -7.51 6.12
N THR A 98 -6.46 -7.40 5.92
CA THR A 98 -7.09 -6.10 5.69
C THR A 98 -7.88 -5.64 6.91
N TYR A 99 -7.72 -4.37 7.26
CA TYR A 99 -8.31 -3.72 8.41
C TYR A 99 -9.06 -2.47 7.99
N LEU A 100 -10.18 -2.18 8.64
CA LEU A 100 -10.93 -0.94 8.46
C LEU A 100 -10.75 -0.06 9.70
N ALA A 101 -10.39 1.21 9.50
CA ALA A 101 -10.21 2.23 10.54
C ALA A 101 -10.75 3.60 10.06
N ASP A 102 -10.84 4.60 10.95
CA ASP A 102 -10.99 6.00 10.51
C ASP A 102 -9.62 6.48 9.99
N ASN A 103 -9.43 6.42 8.67
CA ASN A 103 -8.09 6.52 8.08
C ASN A 103 -8.11 7.36 6.79
N HIS A 104 -7.44 8.51 6.81
CA HIS A 104 -7.17 9.29 5.60
C HIS A 104 -5.69 9.27 5.17
N SER A 105 -4.84 8.54 5.89
CA SER A 105 -3.42 8.43 5.56
C SER A 105 -3.21 7.57 4.30
N LYS A 106 -2.11 7.82 3.60
CA LYS A 106 -1.66 7.03 2.45
C LYS A 106 -0.16 6.82 2.58
N ILE A 107 0.18 5.67 3.15
CA ILE A 107 1.56 5.31 3.49
C ILE A 107 1.83 3.94 2.90
N LEU A 108 3.02 3.76 2.31
CA LEU A 108 3.56 2.48 1.93
C LEU A 108 4.87 2.26 2.70
N LEU A 109 4.91 1.25 3.56
CA LEU A 109 6.09 0.81 4.28
C LEU A 109 6.51 -0.56 3.72
N VAL A 110 7.79 -0.71 3.41
CA VAL A 110 8.38 -1.95 2.90
C VAL A 110 9.55 -2.34 3.80
N ARG A 111 9.54 -3.57 4.31
CA ARG A 111 10.67 -4.16 5.05
C ARG A 111 11.11 -5.44 4.37
N SER A 112 12.30 -5.46 3.78
CA SER A 112 12.84 -6.65 3.12
C SER A 112 13.23 -7.72 4.13
N GLU A 113 13.33 -8.97 3.67
CA GLU A 113 13.86 -10.08 4.47
C GLU A 113 15.31 -9.85 4.91
N ALA A 114 16.07 -9.06 4.14
CA ALA A 114 17.43 -8.64 4.49
C ALA A 114 17.47 -7.51 5.54
N GLY A 115 16.33 -6.95 5.93
CA GLY A 115 16.21 -5.91 6.95
C GLY A 115 16.24 -4.47 6.40
N GLU A 116 16.26 -4.27 5.09
CA GLU A 116 16.17 -2.95 4.49
C GLU A 116 14.75 -2.38 4.66
N THR A 117 14.65 -1.10 4.99
CA THR A 117 13.39 -0.43 5.26
C THR A 117 13.18 0.76 4.35
N VAL A 118 11.99 0.86 3.76
CA VAL A 118 11.59 1.97 2.90
C VAL A 118 10.23 2.49 3.31
N SER A 119 10.11 3.80 3.45
CA SER A 119 8.88 4.51 3.78
C SER A 119 8.49 5.42 2.63
N VAL A 120 7.24 5.34 2.21
CA VAL A 120 6.63 6.23 1.21
C VAL A 120 5.41 6.89 1.82
N ILE A 121 5.41 8.22 1.84
CA ILE A 121 4.24 9.02 2.21
C ILE A 121 3.74 9.69 0.94
N THR A 122 2.46 9.53 0.61
CA THR A 122 1.91 10.06 -0.66
C THR A 122 0.56 10.73 -0.46
N SER A 123 0.17 11.59 -1.40
CA SER A 123 -1.21 12.09 -1.51
C SER A 123 -2.13 11.15 -2.30
N GLN A 124 -1.58 10.11 -2.96
CA GLN A 124 -2.32 9.21 -3.84
C GLN A 124 -3.08 8.10 -3.09
N ASN A 125 -4.37 7.92 -3.39
CA ASN A 125 -5.12 6.72 -2.99
C ASN A 125 -4.77 5.51 -3.87
N LEU A 126 -5.06 4.29 -3.41
CA LEU A 126 -4.82 3.04 -4.15
C LEU A 126 -5.83 2.84 -5.30
N THR A 127 -5.82 3.77 -6.24
CA THR A 127 -6.77 3.86 -7.34
C THR A 127 -6.02 4.00 -8.66
N ARG A 128 -6.74 4.09 -9.78
CA ARG A 128 -6.14 4.26 -11.11
C ARG A 128 -5.23 5.49 -11.22
N GLY A 129 -5.41 6.52 -10.39
CA GLY A 129 -4.60 7.74 -10.39
C GLY A 129 -4.62 8.49 -11.74
N ASN A 130 -5.08 9.73 -11.78
CA ASN A 130 -4.96 10.58 -12.99
C ASN A 130 -4.67 12.03 -12.66
N ARG A 131 -4.21 12.25 -11.44
CA ARG A 131 -3.93 13.56 -10.86
C ARG A 131 -2.47 13.63 -10.50
N HIS A 132 -1.96 14.85 -10.39
CA HIS A 132 -0.64 15.06 -9.83
C HIS A 132 -0.70 14.74 -8.35
N GLU A 133 0.17 13.84 -7.93
CA GLU A 133 0.28 13.39 -6.55
C GLU A 133 1.70 13.66 -6.09
N SER A 134 1.82 14.18 -4.87
CA SER A 134 3.11 14.27 -4.22
C SER A 134 3.43 12.95 -3.53
N ALA A 135 4.70 12.60 -3.52
CA ALA A 135 5.20 11.58 -2.63
C ALA A 135 6.58 11.93 -2.09
N PHE A 136 6.85 11.46 -0.89
CA PHE A 136 8.16 11.47 -0.26
C PHE A 136 8.56 10.02 0.02
N ILE A 137 9.77 9.65 -0.38
CA ILE A 137 10.37 8.33 -0.22
C ILE A 137 11.61 8.48 0.67
N SER A 138 11.74 7.60 1.64
CA SER A 138 12.83 7.58 2.62
C SER A 138 13.30 6.16 2.89
N THR A 139 14.62 5.95 2.97
CA THR A 139 15.21 4.72 3.51
C THR A 139 15.67 4.87 4.96
N SER A 140 15.28 5.96 5.65
CA SER A 140 15.64 6.16 7.06
C SER A 140 14.96 5.12 7.96
N PRO A 141 15.73 4.33 8.73
CA PRO A 141 15.18 3.37 9.67
C PRO A 141 14.33 4.02 10.76
N GLU A 142 14.67 5.24 11.19
CA GLU A 142 13.92 5.98 12.22
C GLU A 142 12.53 6.39 11.71
N ILE A 143 12.45 6.92 10.49
CA ILE A 143 11.17 7.28 9.87
C ILE A 143 10.31 6.03 9.70
N PHE A 144 10.92 4.92 9.25
CA PHE A 144 10.23 3.65 9.13
C PHE A 144 9.68 3.17 10.47
N ALA A 145 10.52 3.08 11.51
CA ALA A 145 10.14 2.58 12.82
C ALA A 145 8.97 3.38 13.42
N ASN A 146 9.06 4.71 13.38
CA ASN A 146 8.00 5.58 13.91
C ASN A 146 6.67 5.38 13.19
N LEU A 147 6.68 5.32 11.85
CA LEU A 147 5.45 5.10 11.07
C LEU A 147 4.93 3.67 11.24
N TYR A 148 5.83 2.69 11.33
CA TYR A 148 5.49 1.30 11.56
C TYR A 148 4.76 1.12 12.90
N ASP A 149 5.28 1.71 13.98
CA ASP A 149 4.64 1.63 15.30
C ASP A 149 3.25 2.28 15.28
N GLN A 150 3.11 3.44 14.63
CA GLN A 150 1.81 4.13 14.49
C GLN A 150 0.81 3.33 13.62
N VAL A 151 1.26 2.71 12.53
CA VAL A 151 0.39 1.86 11.70
C VAL A 151 -0.02 0.60 12.43
N ASN A 152 0.88 -0.02 13.22
CA ASN A 152 0.52 -1.20 14.02
C ASN A 152 -0.40 -0.85 15.19
N ASP A 153 -0.23 0.32 15.80
CA ASP A 153 -1.18 0.83 16.79
C ASP A 153 -2.57 1.02 16.17
N LEU A 154 -2.64 1.64 14.98
CA LEU A 154 -3.89 1.77 14.22
C LEU A 154 -4.54 0.41 13.94
N ILE A 155 -3.76 -0.58 13.49
CA ILE A 155 -4.24 -1.94 13.22
C ILE A 155 -4.74 -2.61 14.52
N THR A 156 -3.97 -2.53 15.59
CA THR A 156 -4.22 -3.33 16.81
C THR A 156 -5.31 -2.73 17.67
N ASN A 157 -5.36 -1.40 17.79
CA ASN A 157 -6.16 -0.70 18.80
C ASN A 157 -7.31 0.14 18.21
N HIS A 158 -7.27 0.42 16.92
CA HIS A 158 -8.17 1.40 16.30
C HIS A 158 -8.80 0.92 14.98
N SER A 159 -8.77 -0.39 14.73
CA SER A 159 -9.32 -0.98 13.52
C SER A 159 -10.13 -2.24 13.80
N VAL A 160 -10.90 -2.65 12.81
CA VAL A 160 -11.58 -3.95 12.79
C VAL A 160 -11.11 -4.76 11.58
N PRO A 161 -10.86 -6.07 11.72
CA PRO A 161 -10.47 -6.89 10.58
C PRO A 161 -11.62 -7.04 9.57
N LEU A 162 -11.30 -6.87 8.27
CA LEU A 162 -12.30 -6.96 7.21
C LEU A 162 -12.90 -8.37 7.08
N HIS A 163 -12.10 -9.41 7.32
CA HIS A 163 -12.55 -10.80 7.21
C HIS A 163 -13.68 -11.14 8.20
N ASP A 164 -13.60 -10.66 9.44
CA ASP A 164 -14.63 -10.85 10.47
C ASP A 164 -15.93 -10.16 10.05
N LEU A 165 -15.85 -8.90 9.63
CA LEU A 165 -17.00 -8.14 9.13
C LEU A 165 -17.65 -8.81 7.91
N PHE A 166 -16.84 -9.38 7.01
CA PHE A 166 -17.34 -10.07 5.84
C PHE A 166 -18.06 -11.38 6.21
N ALA A 167 -17.53 -12.12 7.18
CA ALA A 167 -18.15 -13.35 7.68
C ALA A 167 -19.49 -13.07 8.39
N GLU A 168 -19.54 -12.06 9.27
CA GLU A 168 -20.78 -11.62 9.93
C GLU A 168 -21.85 -11.23 8.91
N ARG A 169 -21.44 -10.56 7.82
CA ARG A 169 -22.36 -10.16 6.77
C ARG A 169 -22.94 -11.35 6.01
N LEU A 170 -22.10 -12.33 5.64
CA LEU A 170 -22.56 -13.54 4.95
C LEU A 170 -23.50 -14.39 5.81
N ALA A 171 -23.40 -14.30 7.14
CA ALA A 171 -24.29 -15.01 8.07
C ALA A 171 -25.64 -14.29 8.29
N ALA A 172 -25.73 -13.00 7.94
CA ALA A 172 -26.93 -12.18 8.11
C ALA A 172 -27.82 -12.11 6.86
N ASP A 173 -27.32 -12.54 5.70
CA ASP A 173 -28.03 -12.66 4.42
C ASP A 173 -28.53 -14.11 4.21
#